data_AF-A0A9Q1CRS6-F1
#
_entry.id   AF-A0A9Q1CRS6-F1
#
_cell.length_a   1.000
_cell.length_b   1.000
_cell.length_c   1.000
_cell.angle_alpha   90.00
_cell.angle_beta   90.00
_cell.angle_gamma   90.00
#
_symmetry.space_group_name_H-M   'P 1'
#
loop_
_entity.id
_entity.type
_entity.pdbx_description
1 polymer ?
#
loop_
_entity_poly.entity_id
_entity_poly.type
_entity_poly.pdbx_seq_one_letter_code
_entity_poly.pdbx_strand_id
1 'polypeptide(L)'
;MYKARNLLAAIDYQKHKDRTQKVTDGKPVFKRHYFKGSDRWGVIPVKEVKGYDYLPDVMKGVYQKRLEDPFTQRTPLVVGENDPRRLASTIRPTQPHPTAELVKRHQSRF
;
A
#
# COMPACT_ATOMS: atom_id res chain seq x y z
N MET A 1 0.99 -6.07 -7.07
CA MET A 1 0.50 -5.68 -5.72
C MET A 1 1.30 -4.52 -5.09
N TYR A 2 2.61 -4.61 -4.85
CA TYR A 2 3.39 -3.57 -4.15
C TYR A 2 3.30 -2.15 -4.78
N LYS A 3 3.60 -2.01 -6.08
CA LYS A 3 3.58 -0.70 -6.77
C LYS A 3 2.19 -0.03 -6.70
N ALA A 4 1.12 -0.78 -6.96
CA ALA A 4 -0.25 -0.27 -6.90
C ALA A 4 -0.66 0.18 -5.48
N ARG A 5 -0.26 -0.57 -4.45
CA ARG A 5 -0.50 -0.18 -3.05
C ARG A 5 0.21 1.11 -2.69
N ASN A 6 1.46 1.28 -3.12
CA ASN A 6 2.23 2.51 -2.87
C ASN A 6 1.62 3.71 -3.58
N LEU A 7 1.16 3.55 -4.83
CA LEU A 7 0.48 4.61 -5.57
C LEU A 7 -0.84 5.00 -4.91
N LEU A 8 -1.64 4.02 -4.47
CA LEU A 8 -2.87 4.29 -3.74
C LEU A 8 -2.61 5.03 -2.42
N ALA A 9 -1.57 4.64 -1.69
CA ALA A 9 -1.15 5.34 -0.47
C ALA A 9 -0.71 6.79 -0.75
N ALA A 10 0.01 7.04 -1.85
CA ALA A 10 0.39 8.38 -2.26
C ALA A 10 -0.83 9.25 -2.63
N ILE A 11 -1.80 8.69 -3.35
CA ILE A 11 -3.05 9.37 -3.69
C ILE A 11 -3.85 9.68 -2.41
N ASP A 12 -4.01 8.70 -1.52
CA ASP A 12 -4.68 8.89 -0.21
C ASP A 12 -4.00 9.99 0.60
N TYR A 13 -2.67 9.98 0.68
CA TYR A 13 -1.92 11.02 1.38
C TYR A 13 -2.19 12.39 0.77
N GLN A 14 -2.04 12.53 -0.55
CA GLN A 14 -2.18 13.81 -1.24
C GLN A 14 -3.61 14.37 -1.11
N LYS A 15 -4.64 13.52 -1.12
CA LYS A 15 -6.03 13.93 -0.92
C LYS A 15 -6.33 14.39 0.51
N HIS A 16 -5.56 13.93 1.49
CA HIS A 16 -5.86 14.14 2.91
C HIS A 16 -4.84 14.99 3.68
N LYS A 17 -3.73 15.41 3.06
CA LYS A 17 -2.64 16.13 3.74
C LYS A 17 -3.09 17.49 4.30
N ASP A 18 -3.89 18.22 3.53
CA ASP A 18 -4.31 19.59 3.84
C ASP A 18 -5.67 19.67 4.52
N ARG A 19 -6.15 18.56 5.11
CA ARG A 19 -7.41 18.57 5.88
C ARG A 19 -7.38 19.62 6.98
N THR A 20 -8.45 20.40 7.03
CA THR A 20 -8.76 21.44 8.01
C THR A 20 -9.04 20.84 9.39
N GLN A 21 -8.95 21.70 10.40
CA GLN A 21 -9.34 21.34 11.76
C GLN A 21 -10.86 21.19 11.83
N LYS A 22 -11.32 20.10 12.47
CA LYS A 22 -12.73 19.87 12.74
C LYS A 22 -13.27 20.97 13.65
N VAL A 23 -14.38 21.54 13.25
CA VAL A 23 -15.17 22.49 14.04
C VAL A 23 -16.48 21.81 14.47
N THR A 24 -16.92 22.05 15.69
CA THR A 24 -18.20 21.57 16.23
C THR A 24 -18.83 22.70 17.03
N ASP A 25 -20.06 23.06 16.70
CA ASP A 25 -20.78 24.21 17.28
C ASP A 25 -19.99 25.52 17.22
N GLY A 26 -19.32 25.76 16.08
CA GLY A 26 -18.47 26.94 15.87
C GLY A 26 -17.14 26.92 16.61
N LYS A 27 -16.81 25.86 17.36
CA LYS A 27 -15.58 25.76 18.15
C LYS A 27 -14.61 24.71 17.57
N PRO A 28 -13.30 25.01 17.52
CA PRO A 28 -12.29 24.03 17.09
C PRO A 28 -12.19 22.86 18.06
N VAL A 29 -12.14 21.64 17.53
CA VAL A 29 -12.05 20.41 18.32
C VAL A 29 -10.59 20.03 18.55
N PHE A 30 -10.27 19.66 19.79
CA PHE A 30 -8.95 19.20 20.22
C PHE A 30 -9.05 17.82 20.88
N LYS A 31 -7.92 17.09 20.90
CA LYS A 31 -7.77 15.89 21.73
C LYS A 31 -6.50 15.98 22.58
N ARG A 32 -6.53 15.36 23.76
CA ARG A 32 -5.35 15.21 24.61
C ARG A 32 -4.34 14.29 23.94
N HIS A 33 -3.07 14.67 24.00
CA HIS A 33 -1.96 13.88 23.52
C HIS A 33 -0.80 13.96 24.49
N TYR A 34 -0.14 12.83 24.70
CA TYR A 34 1.03 12.76 25.57
C TYR A 34 2.30 12.76 24.73
N PHE A 35 3.12 13.79 24.90
CA PHE A 35 4.36 14.01 24.17
C PHE A 35 5.51 13.30 24.89
N LYS A 36 5.81 12.07 24.46
CA LYS A 36 6.87 11.23 25.05
C LYS A 36 8.23 11.94 25.14
N GLY A 37 8.61 12.69 24.10
CA GLY A 37 9.91 13.37 24.06
C GLY A 37 10.08 14.50 25.09
N SER A 38 8.96 15.00 25.63
CA SER A 38 8.95 16.09 26.63
C SER A 38 8.21 15.72 27.92
N ASP A 39 7.90 14.43 28.11
CA ASP A 39 7.16 13.88 29.26
C ASP A 39 5.98 14.75 29.76
N ARG A 40 5.10 15.16 28.84
CA ARG A 40 3.98 16.05 29.19
C ARG A 40 2.72 15.79 28.39
N TRP A 41 1.59 16.10 29.01
CA TRP A 41 0.31 16.20 28.34
C TRP A 41 0.17 17.54 27.63
N GLY A 42 -0.42 17.52 26.44
CA GLY A 42 -0.88 18.71 25.76
C GLY A 42 -2.10 18.43 24.88
N VAL A 43 -2.43 19.37 24.01
CA VAL A 43 -3.58 19.29 23.11
C VAL A 43 -3.10 19.33 21.66
N ILE A 44 -3.74 18.52 20.81
CA ILE A 44 -3.53 18.55 19.36
C ILE A 44 -4.86 18.75 18.63
N PRO A 45 -4.87 19.50 17.52
CA PRO A 45 -6.09 19.74 16.75
C PRO A 45 -6.59 18.43 16.14
N VAL A 46 -7.90 18.22 16.20
CA VAL A 46 -8.55 17.11 15.50
C VAL A 46 -8.87 17.58 14.09
N LYS A 47 -8.33 16.90 13.07
CA LYS A 47 -8.68 17.17 11.66
C LYS A 47 -10.04 16.57 11.31
N GLU A 48 -10.66 17.11 10.26
CA GLU A 48 -11.88 16.54 9.67
C GLU A 48 -11.72 15.06 9.28
N VAL A 49 -12.84 14.34 9.20
CA VAL A 49 -12.85 12.92 8.84
C VAL A 49 -12.37 12.75 7.39
N LYS A 50 -11.73 11.61 7.09
CA LYS A 50 -11.32 11.30 5.71
C LYS A 50 -12.55 11.11 4.82
N GLY A 51 -12.52 11.71 3.63
CA GLY A 51 -13.50 11.48 2.57
C GLY A 51 -12.90 10.60 1.48
N TYR A 52 -13.72 9.77 0.85
CA TYR A 52 -13.24 8.80 -0.16
C TYR A 52 -13.87 9.01 -1.54
N ASP A 53 -14.34 10.23 -1.80
CA ASP A 53 -15.09 10.59 -3.02
C ASP A 53 -14.26 10.44 -4.30
N TYR A 54 -12.93 10.35 -4.18
CA TYR A 54 -12.01 10.11 -5.29
C TYR A 54 -11.87 8.62 -5.67
N LEU A 55 -12.34 7.69 -4.83
CA LEU A 55 -12.22 6.25 -5.12
C LEU A 55 -12.95 5.83 -6.39
N PRO A 56 -14.19 6.29 -6.67
CA PRO A 56 -14.87 5.98 -7.93
C PRO A 56 -14.06 6.36 -9.17
N ASP A 57 -13.40 7.53 -9.16
CA ASP A 57 -12.55 7.97 -10.27
C ASP A 57 -11.31 7.07 -10.43
N VAL A 58 -10.69 6.68 -9.32
CA VAL A 58 -9.57 5.73 -9.32
C VAL A 58 -10.02 4.38 -9.89
N MET A 59 -11.18 3.88 -9.47
CA MET A 59 -11.74 2.62 -9.98
C MET A 59 -12.04 2.73 -11.48
N LYS A 60 -12.67 3.81 -11.93
CA LYS A 60 -12.95 4.06 -13.35
C LYS A 60 -11.68 4.04 -14.18
N GLY A 61 -10.62 4.71 -13.73
CA GLY A 61 -9.32 4.71 -14.41
C GLY A 61 -8.68 3.31 -14.47
N VAL A 62 -8.85 2.49 -13.43
CA VAL A 62 -8.39 1.09 -13.44
C VAL A 62 -9.17 0.27 -14.46
N TYR A 63 -10.50 0.41 -14.52
CA TYR A 63 -11.33 -0.31 -15.47
C TYR A 63 -11.04 0.09 -16.92
N GLN A 64 -10.91 1.39 -17.20
CA GLN A 64 -10.53 1.89 -18.55
C GLN A 64 -9.19 1.32 -18.99
N LYS A 65 -8.16 1.41 -18.14
CA LYS A 65 -6.85 0.81 -18.45
C LYS A 65 -6.93 -0.68 -18.71
N ARG A 66 -7.82 -1.39 -18.01
CA ARG A 66 -8.00 -2.83 -18.24
C ARG A 66 -8.72 -3.14 -19.56
N LEU A 67 -9.68 -2.29 -19.97
CA LEU A 67 -10.36 -2.41 -21.26
C LEU A 67 -9.41 -2.14 -22.44
N GLU A 68 -8.50 -1.19 -22.27
CA GLU A 68 -7.50 -0.79 -23.28
C GLU A 68 -6.28 -1.72 -23.32
N ASP A 69 -6.07 -2.55 -22.28
CA ASP A 69 -4.92 -3.46 -22.17
C ASP A 69 -5.11 -4.67 -23.12
N PRO A 70 -4.32 -4.77 -24.20
CA PRO A 70 -4.42 -5.88 -25.15
C PRO A 70 -3.92 -7.19 -24.56
N PHE A 71 -3.23 -7.16 -23.41
CA PHE A 71 -2.67 -8.33 -22.78
C PHE A 71 -3.64 -8.97 -21.76
N THR A 72 -3.60 -10.30 -21.69
CA THR A 72 -4.35 -11.03 -20.67
C THR A 72 -3.68 -10.82 -19.31
N GLN A 73 -4.43 -10.90 -18.21
CA GLN A 73 -3.87 -10.84 -16.85
C GLN A 73 -2.75 -11.88 -16.57
N ARG A 74 -2.65 -12.91 -17.40
CA ARG A 74 -1.66 -13.99 -17.32
C ARG A 74 -0.35 -13.69 -18.07
N THR A 75 -0.26 -12.56 -18.77
CA THR A 75 0.96 -12.20 -19.50
C THR A 75 2.10 -11.96 -18.50
N PRO A 76 3.29 -12.52 -18.74
CA PRO A 76 4.45 -12.29 -17.88
C PRO A 76 4.74 -10.79 -17.79
N LEU A 77 4.88 -10.27 -16.56
CA LEU A 77 5.30 -8.89 -16.37
C LEU A 77 6.71 -8.73 -16.92
N VAL A 78 6.87 -7.92 -17.96
CA VAL A 78 8.19 -7.51 -18.43
C VAL A 78 8.79 -6.58 -17.37
N VAL A 79 9.72 -7.12 -16.60
CA VAL A 79 10.43 -6.41 -15.54
C VAL A 79 11.46 -5.49 -16.21
N GLY A 80 11.42 -4.18 -15.95
CA GLY A 80 12.35 -3.21 -16.54
C GLY A 80 13.81 -3.46 -16.15
N GLU A 81 14.77 -2.90 -16.91
CA GLU A 81 16.20 -3.18 -16.80
C GLU A 81 16.79 -2.91 -15.40
N ASN A 82 16.31 -1.87 -14.73
CA ASN A 82 16.76 -1.47 -13.39
C ASN A 82 15.84 -1.94 -12.24
N ASP A 83 14.89 -2.85 -12.48
CA ASP A 83 14.01 -3.32 -11.40
C ASP A 83 14.80 -4.31 -10.49
N PRO A 84 14.80 -4.11 -9.16
CA PRO A 84 15.60 -4.91 -8.22
C PRO A 84 15.24 -6.40 -8.25
N ARG A 85 14.06 -6.78 -8.79
CA ARG A 85 13.70 -8.19 -9.01
C ARG A 85 14.57 -8.89 -10.06
N ARG A 86 15.37 -8.17 -10.84
CA ARG A 86 16.38 -8.75 -11.74
C ARG A 86 17.66 -9.18 -11.01
N LEU A 87 17.93 -8.65 -9.81
CA LEU A 87 19.15 -9.00 -9.05
C LEU A 87 19.14 -10.45 -8.58
N ALA A 88 17.96 -10.96 -8.20
CA ALA A 88 17.76 -12.36 -7.88
C ALA A 88 16.29 -12.74 -8.09
N SER A 89 16.05 -13.95 -8.60
CA SER A 89 14.69 -14.48 -8.79
C SER A 89 13.93 -14.67 -7.48
N THR A 90 14.65 -14.81 -6.36
CA THR A 90 14.12 -15.09 -5.03
C THR A 90 14.75 -14.15 -4.01
N ILE A 91 13.98 -13.73 -2.99
CA ILE A 91 14.47 -12.92 -1.86
C ILE A 91 15.37 -13.75 -0.91
N ARG A 92 15.31 -15.09 -1.01
CA ARG A 92 16.07 -15.99 -0.14
C ARG A 92 17.56 -15.98 -0.52
N PRO A 93 18.47 -15.99 0.46
CA PRO A 93 19.91 -15.99 0.21
C PRO A 93 20.41 -17.32 -0.39
N THR A 94 19.70 -18.43 -0.15
CA THR A 94 20.04 -19.75 -0.67
C THR A 94 19.11 -20.14 -1.80
N GLN A 95 19.67 -20.82 -2.81
CA GLN A 95 18.85 -21.41 -3.86
C GLN A 95 17.96 -22.53 -3.30
N PRO A 96 16.72 -22.67 -3.78
CA PRO A 96 15.87 -23.76 -3.36
C PRO A 96 16.48 -25.10 -3.77
N HIS A 97 16.30 -26.12 -2.95
CA HIS A 97 16.59 -27.50 -3.35
C HIS A 97 15.76 -27.88 -4.59
N PRO A 98 16.24 -28.80 -5.44
CA PRO A 98 15.50 -29.28 -6.60
C PRO A 98 14.09 -29.74 -6.25
N THR A 99 13.11 -29.42 -7.09
CA THR A 99 11.69 -29.75 -6.87
C THR A 99 11.47 -31.23 -6.59
N ALA A 100 12.22 -32.11 -7.26
CA ALA A 100 12.16 -33.55 -7.06
C ALA A 100 12.54 -33.98 -5.62
N GLU A 101 13.54 -33.32 -5.01
CA GLU A 101 13.93 -33.60 -3.62
C GLU A 101 12.89 -33.09 -2.62
N LEU A 102 12.32 -31.91 -2.90
CA LEU A 102 11.27 -31.32 -2.06
C LEU A 102 10.02 -32.21 -2.04
N VAL A 103 9.61 -32.74 -3.20
CA VAL A 103 8.46 -33.67 -3.31
C VAL A 103 8.73 -34.96 -2.53
N LYS A 104 9.93 -35.55 -2.64
CA LYS A 104 10.33 -36.75 -1.88
C LYS A 104 10.31 -36.52 -0.36
N ARG A 105 10.87 -35.41 0.12
CA ARG A 105 10.84 -35.04 1.55
C ARG A 105 9.42 -34.83 2.08
N HIS A 106 8.50 -34.38 1.23
CA HIS A 106 7.11 -34.15 1.62
C HIS A 106 6.27 -35.43 1.67
N GLN A 107 6.68 -36.48 0.94
CA GLN A 107 6.06 -37.80 0.99
C GLN A 107 6.44 -38.59 2.25
N SER A 108 7.61 -38.32 2.85
CA SER A 108 8.09 -39.03 4.05
C SER A 108 7.54 -38.50 5.38
N ARG A 109 6.50 -37.66 5.35
CA ARG A 109 5.84 -37.09 6.55
C ARG A 109 4.55 -37.82 6.94
N PHE A 110 4.29 -38.96 6.31
CA PHE A 110 3.31 -39.95 6.75
C PHE A 110 4.03 -41.17 7.30
#